data_AF-A0AAV4X0I0-F1
#
_entry.id   AF-A0AAV4X0I0-F1
#
_cell.length_a   1.000
_cell.length_b   1.000
_cell.length_c   1.000
_cell.angle_alpha   90.00
_cell.angle_beta   90.00
_cell.angle_gamma   90.00
#
_symmetry.space_group_name_H-M   'P 1'
#
loop_
_entity.id
_entity.type
_entity.pdbx_description
1 polymer ?
#
loop_
_entity_poly.entity_id
_entity_poly.type
_entity_poly.pdbx_seq_one_letter_code
_entity_poly.pdbx_strand_id
1 'polypeptide(L)'
;MTRVLFGVNSSPFLLGAVIRHHIRKFEIQYPETSSMISTSMYVDDLLLGSLTVENTLNLAKKSSDIFLKANMLLRKWQSNSLELREHLRSLKFDICETVPRCYFRDFQGNYDSIEIHCFCDASEKAFGSVIFLRFTKDEKVRTAFVTSKSRLAPIKRMTLPRLELMGAVVGARLIYRVLIGGIVEGETILLIVTRGITIKDLENDELWWFGPSWLIKNYGVWPKEKEIKVTVDKGLLKEERKANVVPQNLCTLDSRELLIDANRFSSLLKIIRIISWIRRFICNLRNPDKRVRNLSAEEIKESEFFLIKEVQLRSYEEEIQSLKGNRQIKKTSKIYNLCPYLDDINLLRIDSRLHQGEFSLNETNPILLPKKR
;
A
#
# COMPACT_ATOMS: atom_id res chain seq x y z
N MET A 1 34.37 6.59 9.81
CA MET A 1 33.39 5.49 9.70
C MET A 1 33.59 4.85 8.33
N THR A 2 34.06 3.59 8.27
CA THR A 2 34.47 2.93 7.00
C THR A 2 33.45 1.91 6.47
N ARG A 3 32.31 1.77 7.13
CA ARG A 3 31.21 0.87 6.73
C ARG A 3 29.88 1.59 6.83
N VAL A 4 28.93 1.20 5.99
CA VAL A 4 27.54 1.65 6.06
C VAL A 4 26.89 1.05 7.31
N LEU A 5 26.26 1.89 8.14
CA LEU A 5 25.60 1.44 9.37
C LEU A 5 24.28 0.73 9.08
N PHE A 6 24.00 -0.35 9.81
CA PHE A 6 22.67 -0.94 9.82
C PHE A 6 21.66 -0.01 10.52
N GLY A 7 20.43 0.04 10.00
CA GLY A 7 19.33 0.82 10.58
C GLY A 7 19.23 2.28 10.15
N VAL A 8 20.18 2.79 9.35
CA VAL A 8 20.08 4.15 8.78
C VAL A 8 19.24 4.13 7.50
N ASN A 9 18.34 5.11 7.34
CA ASN A 9 17.41 5.18 6.20
C ASN A 9 18.09 5.22 4.82
N SER A 10 19.33 5.72 4.74
CA SER A 10 20.11 5.79 3.49
C SER A 10 20.82 4.48 3.14
N SER A 11 21.01 3.56 4.09
CA SER A 11 21.78 2.33 3.89
C SER A 11 21.22 1.42 2.79
N PRO A 12 19.90 1.16 2.72
CA PRO A 12 19.32 0.36 1.63
C PRO A 12 19.51 1.01 0.25
N PHE A 13 19.44 2.34 0.19
CA PHE A 13 19.64 3.08 -1.06
C PHE A 13 21.08 2.95 -1.57
N LEU A 14 22.06 3.12 -0.67
CA LEU A 14 23.48 2.98 -1.00
C LEU A 14 23.80 1.54 -1.46
N LEU A 15 23.29 0.54 -0.74
CA LEU A 15 23.43 -0.87 -1.12
C LEU A 15 22.85 -1.14 -2.51
N GLY A 16 21.61 -0.70 -2.75
CA GLY A 16 20.96 -0.89 -4.05
C GLY A 16 21.64 -0.15 -5.21
N ALA A 17 22.34 0.97 -4.95
CA ALA A 17 23.15 1.65 -5.96
C ALA A 17 24.42 0.86 -6.31
N VAL A 18 25.12 0.34 -5.29
CA VAL A 18 26.33 -0.48 -5.46
C VAL A 18 26.01 -1.77 -6.21
N ILE A 19 24.96 -2.49 -5.79
CA ILE A 19 24.53 -3.75 -6.44
C ILE A 19 24.22 -3.51 -7.92
N ARG A 20 23.42 -2.49 -8.24
CA ARG A 20 23.10 -2.14 -9.65
C ARG A 20 24.35 -1.78 -10.45
N HIS A 21 25.30 -1.07 -9.87
CA HIS A 21 26.56 -0.75 -10.54
C HIS A 21 27.37 -2.01 -10.89
N HIS A 22 27.42 -2.98 -9.98
CA HIS A 22 28.13 -4.23 -10.23
C HIS A 22 27.41 -5.12 -11.25
N ILE A 23 26.08 -5.26 -11.15
CA ILE A 23 25.30 -6.08 -12.10
C ILE A 23 25.48 -5.58 -13.55
N ARG A 24 25.48 -4.27 -13.78
CA ARG A 24 25.69 -3.67 -15.11
C ARG A 24 26.98 -4.14 -15.80
N LYS A 25 28.03 -4.45 -15.04
CA LYS A 25 29.30 -4.96 -15.60
C LYS A 25 29.17 -6.37 -16.20
N PHE A 26 28.15 -7.12 -15.78
CA PHE A 26 27.89 -8.49 -16.19
C PHE A 26 26.66 -8.65 -17.09
N GLU A 27 25.98 -7.55 -17.46
CA GLU A 27 24.81 -7.60 -18.35
C GLU A 27 25.15 -8.22 -19.71
N ILE A 28 26.38 -8.03 -20.22
CA ILE A 28 26.83 -8.64 -21.48
C ILE A 28 27.13 -10.14 -21.29
N GLN A 29 27.75 -10.53 -20.17
CA GLN A 29 28.18 -11.90 -19.93
C GLN A 29 27.02 -12.81 -19.51
N TYR A 30 26.11 -12.29 -18.69
CA TYR A 30 24.98 -13.02 -18.12
C TYR A 30 23.70 -12.16 -18.21
N PRO A 31 23.14 -11.92 -19.41
CA PRO A 31 22.03 -10.99 -19.61
C PRO A 31 20.77 -11.39 -18.83
N GLU A 32 20.37 -12.66 -18.92
CA GLU A 32 19.19 -13.19 -18.24
C GLU A 32 19.35 -13.14 -16.72
N THR A 33 20.49 -13.59 -16.19
CA THR A 33 20.76 -13.59 -14.75
C THR A 33 20.85 -12.17 -14.20
N SER A 34 21.49 -11.25 -14.93
CA SER A 34 21.61 -9.83 -14.52
C SER A 34 20.25 -9.14 -14.46
N SER A 35 19.37 -9.43 -15.42
CA SER A 35 17.99 -8.95 -15.41
C SER A 35 17.23 -9.52 -14.21
N MET A 36 17.33 -10.84 -13.97
CA MET A 36 16.64 -11.51 -12.85
C MET A 36 17.10 -10.99 -11.49
N ILE A 37 18.41 -10.83 -11.27
CA ILE A 37 18.92 -10.26 -10.01
C ILE A 37 18.38 -8.83 -9.83
N SER A 38 18.37 -8.01 -10.89
CA SER A 38 17.90 -6.63 -10.81
C SER A 38 16.43 -6.52 -10.40
N THR A 39 15.59 -7.47 -10.81
CA THR A 39 14.16 -7.50 -10.47
C THR A 39 13.85 -8.20 -9.15
N SER A 40 14.72 -9.08 -8.69
CA SER A 40 14.42 -10.01 -7.60
C SER A 40 15.22 -9.79 -6.31
N MET A 41 15.98 -8.70 -6.24
CA MET A 41 16.60 -8.21 -5.00
C MET A 41 15.56 -7.51 -4.09
N TYR A 42 15.53 -7.89 -2.82
CA TYR A 42 14.79 -7.20 -1.77
C TYR A 42 15.75 -6.75 -0.68
N VAL A 43 16.16 -5.47 -0.72
CA VAL A 43 17.18 -4.90 0.18
C VAL A 43 18.50 -5.69 0.07
N ASP A 44 18.81 -6.56 1.02
CA ASP A 44 19.98 -7.42 1.09
C ASP A 44 19.71 -8.88 0.68
N ASP A 45 18.45 -9.26 0.46
CA ASP A 45 18.06 -10.61 0.07
C ASP A 45 17.91 -10.76 -1.44
N LEU A 46 18.38 -11.89 -1.98
CA LEU A 46 18.23 -12.27 -3.38
C LEU A 46 17.22 -13.42 -3.50
N LEU A 47 16.10 -13.16 -4.17
CA LEU A 47 15.08 -14.18 -4.45
C LEU A 47 15.27 -14.68 -5.88
N LEU A 48 15.40 -15.99 -6.09
CA LEU A 48 15.55 -16.58 -7.41
C LEU A 48 14.59 -17.76 -7.57
N GLY A 49 14.09 -17.97 -8.79
CA GLY A 49 13.22 -19.09 -9.11
C GLY A 49 13.16 -19.36 -10.61
N SER A 50 12.96 -20.62 -10.97
CA SER A 50 12.71 -21.07 -12.34
C SER A 50 11.77 -22.28 -12.32
N LEU A 51 11.31 -22.71 -13.49
CA LEU A 51 10.42 -23.86 -13.65
C LEU A 51 11.13 -25.21 -13.52
N THR A 52 12.47 -25.22 -13.57
CA THR A 52 13.28 -26.44 -13.46
C THR A 52 14.41 -26.28 -12.43
N VAL A 53 14.80 -27.41 -11.82
CA VAL A 53 15.91 -27.48 -10.85
C VAL A 53 17.22 -27.05 -11.51
N GLU A 54 17.48 -27.52 -12.74
CA GLU A 54 18.69 -27.21 -13.49
C GLU A 54 18.84 -25.71 -13.79
N ASN A 55 17.77 -25.05 -14.25
CA ASN A 55 17.80 -23.62 -14.51
C ASN A 55 18.04 -22.82 -13.23
N THR A 56 17.38 -23.23 -12.12
CA THR A 56 17.55 -22.57 -10.82
C THR A 56 18.97 -22.75 -10.29
N LEU A 57 19.57 -23.93 -10.47
CA LEU A 57 20.97 -24.21 -10.12
C LEU A 57 21.95 -23.33 -10.93
N ASN A 58 21.71 -23.20 -12.24
CA ASN A 58 22.52 -22.33 -13.10
C ASN A 58 22.39 -20.86 -12.70
N LEU A 59 21.19 -20.40 -12.34
CA LEU A 59 20.97 -19.05 -11.82
C LEU A 59 21.70 -18.82 -10.51
N ALA A 60 21.67 -19.77 -9.57
CA ALA A 60 22.37 -19.68 -8.29
C ALA A 60 23.89 -19.57 -8.50
N LYS A 61 24.48 -20.41 -9.37
CA LYS A 61 25.91 -20.38 -9.73
C LYS A 61 26.33 -19.03 -10.33
N LYS A 62 25.61 -18.57 -11.36
CA LYS A 62 25.90 -17.30 -12.03
C LYS A 62 25.74 -16.11 -11.09
N SER A 63 24.72 -16.13 -10.24
CA SER A 63 24.51 -15.08 -9.23
C SER A 63 25.65 -15.04 -8.22
N SER A 64 26.05 -16.19 -7.68
CA SER A 64 27.21 -16.27 -6.79
C SER A 64 28.49 -15.75 -7.43
N ASP A 65 28.76 -16.05 -8.71
CA ASP A 65 29.92 -15.53 -9.44
C ASP A 65 29.90 -13.99 -9.54
N ILE A 66 28.76 -13.41 -9.93
CA ILE A 66 28.58 -11.95 -10.04
C ILE A 66 28.85 -11.26 -8.69
N PHE A 67 28.24 -11.77 -7.63
CA PHE A 67 28.33 -11.19 -6.29
C PHE A 67 29.71 -11.43 -5.65
N LEU A 68 30.35 -12.58 -5.90
CA LEU A 68 31.72 -12.85 -5.49
C LEU A 68 32.71 -11.86 -6.13
N LYS A 69 32.54 -11.55 -7.42
CA LYS A 69 33.36 -10.52 -8.12
C LYS A 69 33.11 -9.10 -7.60
N ALA A 70 31.97 -8.86 -6.96
CA ALA A 70 31.69 -7.63 -6.22
C ALA A 70 32.22 -7.65 -4.77
N ASN A 71 32.90 -8.73 -4.35
CA ASN A 71 33.31 -9.00 -2.97
C ASN A 71 32.14 -9.02 -1.98
N MET A 72 30.95 -9.42 -2.46
CA MET A 72 29.71 -9.54 -1.70
C MET A 72 29.32 -11.02 -1.67
N LEU A 73 29.59 -11.72 -0.58
CA LEU A 73 29.33 -13.16 -0.53
C LEU A 73 27.84 -13.43 -0.28
N LEU A 74 27.16 -14.07 -1.24
CA LEU A 74 25.84 -14.65 -1.02
C LEU A 74 25.96 -15.87 -0.12
N ARG A 75 25.15 -15.92 0.93
CA ARG A 75 25.20 -16.93 2.00
C ARG A 75 23.79 -17.36 2.38
N LYS A 76 23.68 -18.40 3.20
CA LYS A 76 22.40 -18.90 3.73
C LYS A 76 21.38 -19.23 2.63
N TRP A 77 21.81 -19.93 1.59
CA TRP A 77 20.93 -20.36 0.50
C TRP A 77 19.79 -21.24 1.04
N GLN A 78 18.57 -20.96 0.59
CA GLN A 78 17.35 -21.68 0.95
C GLN A 78 16.58 -22.08 -0.32
N SER A 79 15.97 -23.26 -0.30
CA SER A 79 15.12 -23.73 -1.39
C SER A 79 14.04 -24.67 -0.86
N ASN A 80 12.86 -24.59 -1.47
CA ASN A 80 11.73 -25.49 -1.26
C ASN A 80 11.91 -26.87 -1.92
N SER A 81 12.84 -27.01 -2.88
CA SER A 81 13.13 -28.29 -3.55
C SER A 81 14.23 -29.05 -2.82
N LEU A 82 13.94 -30.27 -2.37
CA LEU A 82 14.94 -31.15 -1.75
C LEU A 82 16.08 -31.46 -2.72
N GLU A 83 15.74 -31.81 -3.96
CA GLU A 83 16.71 -32.09 -5.02
C GLU A 83 17.66 -30.91 -5.28
N LEU A 84 17.14 -29.68 -5.32
CA LEU A 84 17.98 -28.49 -5.50
C LEU A 84 18.88 -28.24 -4.29
N ARG A 85 18.40 -28.47 -3.06
CA ARG A 85 19.22 -28.35 -1.84
C ARG A 85 20.38 -29.35 -1.86
N GLU A 86 20.14 -30.59 -2.26
CA GLU A 86 21.20 -31.60 -2.35
C GLU A 86 22.24 -31.24 -3.39
N HIS A 87 21.81 -30.77 -4.57
CA HIS A 87 22.73 -30.27 -5.61
C HIS A 87 23.55 -29.05 -5.18
N LEU A 88 22.95 -28.09 -4.48
CA LEU A 88 23.68 -26.95 -3.95
C LEU A 88 24.68 -27.38 -2.86
N ARG A 89 24.34 -28.41 -2.06
CA ARG A 89 25.18 -28.92 -0.97
C ARG A 89 26.41 -29.62 -1.52
N SER A 90 26.24 -30.43 -2.56
CA SER A 90 27.37 -31.09 -3.24
C SER A 90 28.35 -30.07 -3.84
N LEU A 91 27.85 -28.91 -4.24
CA LEU A 91 28.65 -27.77 -4.72
C LEU A 91 29.22 -26.88 -3.61
N LYS A 92 29.11 -27.28 -2.33
CA LYS A 92 29.59 -26.54 -1.16
C LYS A 92 29.00 -25.13 -1.01
N PHE A 93 27.79 -24.90 -1.51
CA PHE A 93 27.07 -23.68 -1.18
C PHE A 93 26.72 -23.69 0.31
N ASP A 94 26.80 -22.51 0.95
CA ASP A 94 26.33 -22.31 2.32
C ASP A 94 24.81 -22.39 2.35
N ILE A 95 24.29 -23.62 2.47
CA ILE A 95 22.86 -23.88 2.59
C ILE A 95 22.48 -23.68 4.04
N CYS A 96 21.52 -22.79 4.26
CA CYS A 96 20.86 -22.75 5.55
C CYS A 96 20.12 -24.08 5.70
N GLU A 97 20.44 -24.85 6.74
CA GLU A 97 19.61 -25.99 7.08
C GLU A 97 18.20 -25.46 7.33
N THR A 98 17.35 -25.71 6.34
CA THR A 98 15.92 -25.62 6.47
C THR A 98 15.56 -26.62 7.53
N VAL A 99 15.40 -26.14 8.76
CA VAL A 99 14.48 -26.77 9.70
C VAL A 99 13.16 -26.73 8.97
N PRO A 100 12.63 -27.88 8.50
CA PRO A 100 11.34 -27.85 7.86
C PRO A 100 10.42 -27.15 8.83
N ARG A 101 9.70 -26.12 8.39
CA ARG A 101 8.54 -25.71 9.19
C ARG A 101 7.54 -26.84 9.01
N CYS A 102 7.73 -27.90 9.80
CA CYS A 102 6.73 -28.91 10.02
C CYS A 102 5.62 -28.19 10.76
N TYR A 103 4.74 -27.52 10.01
CA TYR A 103 3.48 -27.05 10.55
C TYR A 103 2.81 -28.22 11.27
N PHE A 104 2.99 -29.46 10.78
CA PHE A 104 2.58 -30.69 11.47
C PHE A 104 3.52 -31.86 11.16
N ARG A 105 4.23 -32.39 12.17
CA ARG A 105 4.97 -33.66 12.06
C ARG A 105 4.04 -34.88 12.04
N ASP A 106 2.86 -34.72 12.62
CA ASP A 106 1.90 -35.81 12.91
C ASP A 106 0.78 -35.91 11.86
N PHE A 107 0.78 -35.02 10.86
CA PHE A 107 -0.28 -34.90 9.85
C PHE A 107 0.31 -35.07 8.44
N GLN A 108 0.80 -36.28 8.18
CA GLN A 108 1.40 -36.68 6.91
C GLN A 108 0.33 -37.21 5.92
N GLY A 109 0.52 -37.01 4.62
CA GLY A 109 -0.36 -37.50 3.54
C GLY A 109 -1.15 -36.40 2.81
N ASN A 110 -2.11 -36.81 1.98
CA ASN A 110 -2.96 -35.89 1.21
C ASN A 110 -3.96 -35.16 2.12
N TYR A 111 -4.22 -33.89 1.82
CA TYR A 111 -5.17 -33.03 2.53
C TYR A 111 -6.44 -32.85 1.69
N ASP A 112 -7.60 -32.75 2.34
CA ASP A 112 -8.89 -32.51 1.67
C ASP A 112 -9.01 -31.04 1.22
N SER A 113 -8.55 -30.11 2.07
CA SER A 113 -8.48 -28.69 1.73
C SER A 113 -7.35 -27.97 2.46
N ILE A 114 -6.80 -26.94 1.81
CA ILE A 114 -5.80 -26.02 2.35
C ILE A 114 -6.29 -24.59 2.11
N GLU A 115 -6.36 -23.80 3.18
CA GLU A 115 -6.85 -22.43 3.15
C GLU A 115 -5.85 -21.48 3.80
N ILE A 116 -5.73 -20.27 3.25
CA ILE A 116 -4.89 -19.20 3.79
C ILE A 116 -5.80 -18.16 4.43
N HIS A 117 -5.59 -17.91 5.72
CA HIS A 117 -6.33 -16.92 6.50
C HIS A 117 -5.40 -15.79 6.91
N CYS A 118 -5.68 -14.58 6.45
CA CYS A 118 -4.89 -13.40 6.78
C CYS A 118 -5.70 -12.45 7.67
N PHE A 119 -5.17 -12.16 8.85
CA PHE A 119 -5.72 -11.17 9.76
C PHE A 119 -4.89 -9.90 9.68
N CYS A 120 -5.55 -8.74 9.65
CA CYS A 120 -4.90 -7.44 9.64
C CYS A 120 -5.46 -6.61 10.79
N ASP A 121 -4.59 -5.86 11.45
CA ASP A 121 -4.98 -4.96 12.53
C ASP A 121 -4.11 -3.70 12.50
N ALA A 122 -4.65 -2.61 13.04
CA ALA A 122 -3.96 -1.34 13.14
C ALA A 122 -4.32 -0.58 14.41
N SER A 123 -3.35 0.17 14.89
CA SER A 123 -3.45 1.09 16.02
C SER A 123 -2.72 2.39 15.67
N GLU A 124 -2.91 3.43 16.47
CA GLU A 124 -2.19 4.69 16.32
C GLU A 124 -0.66 4.56 16.42
N LYS A 125 -0.17 3.45 17.00
CA LYS A 125 1.27 3.19 17.21
C LYS A 125 1.88 2.28 16.15
N ALA A 126 1.11 1.32 15.63
CA ALA A 126 1.59 0.31 14.69
C ALA A 126 0.43 -0.36 13.95
N PHE A 127 0.73 -0.93 12.79
CA PHE A 127 -0.19 -1.75 12.00
C PHE A 127 0.52 -3.02 11.54
N GLY A 128 -0.23 -4.09 11.29
CA GLY A 128 0.36 -5.35 10.88
C GLY A 128 -0.63 -6.37 10.38
N SER A 129 -0.08 -7.48 9.91
CA SER A 129 -0.82 -8.61 9.37
C SER A 129 -0.19 -9.92 9.81
N VAL A 130 -1.00 -10.94 9.99
CA VAL A 130 -0.58 -12.31 10.30
C VAL A 130 -1.32 -13.29 9.41
N ILE A 131 -0.63 -14.34 8.97
CA ILE A 131 -1.16 -15.40 8.13
C ILE A 131 -1.14 -16.71 8.89
N PHE A 132 -2.28 -17.38 8.89
CA PHE A 132 -2.45 -18.77 9.31
C PHE A 132 -2.84 -19.64 8.13
N LEU A 133 -2.39 -20.88 8.13
CA LEU A 133 -2.93 -21.93 7.27
C LEU A 133 -3.98 -22.71 8.04
N ARG A 134 -5.06 -23.08 7.36
CA ARG A 134 -6.08 -24.00 7.86
C ARG A 134 -6.15 -25.20 6.93
N PHE A 135 -6.03 -26.39 7.49
CA PHE A 135 -6.04 -27.66 6.78
C PHE A 135 -7.24 -28.48 7.24
N THR A 136 -7.84 -29.20 6.30
CA THR A 136 -8.87 -30.21 6.60
C THR A 136 -8.40 -31.56 6.10
N LYS A 137 -8.51 -32.59 6.94
CA LYS A 137 -8.29 -33.99 6.57
C LYS A 137 -9.13 -34.89 7.47
N ASP A 138 -9.86 -35.84 6.89
CA ASP A 138 -10.66 -36.83 7.64
C ASP A 138 -11.58 -36.14 8.67
N GLU A 139 -12.24 -35.05 8.25
CA GLU A 139 -13.08 -34.16 9.08
C GLU A 139 -12.35 -33.43 10.24
N LYS A 140 -11.04 -33.63 10.40
CA LYS A 140 -10.22 -32.93 11.38
C LYS A 140 -9.65 -31.66 10.78
N VAL A 141 -9.82 -30.56 11.50
CA VAL A 141 -9.30 -29.24 11.14
C VAL A 141 -8.07 -28.93 11.99
N ARG A 142 -7.03 -28.42 11.35
CA ARG A 142 -5.83 -27.91 12.02
C ARG A 142 -5.44 -26.56 11.46
N THR A 143 -4.84 -25.75 12.32
CA THR A 143 -4.35 -24.41 11.96
C THR A 143 -2.88 -24.28 12.35
N ALA A 144 -2.12 -23.51 11.59
CA ALA A 144 -0.74 -23.21 11.91
C ALA A 144 -0.36 -21.80 11.49
N PHE A 145 0.40 -21.13 12.36
CA PHE A 145 1.03 -19.85 12.06
C PHE A 145 2.04 -19.99 10.92
N VAL A 146 1.91 -19.16 9.87
CA VAL A 146 2.84 -19.13 8.75
C VAL A 146 3.87 -18.02 8.92
N THR A 147 3.38 -16.78 8.96
CA THR A 147 4.21 -15.57 8.96
C THR A 147 3.40 -14.38 9.43
N SER A 148 4.08 -13.36 9.92
CA SER A 148 3.49 -12.07 10.25
C SER A 148 4.42 -10.93 9.84
N LYS A 149 3.82 -9.75 9.64
CA LYS A 149 4.55 -8.53 9.33
C LYS A 149 3.87 -7.34 9.97
N SER A 150 4.62 -6.54 10.71
CA SER A 150 4.14 -5.30 11.31
C SER A 150 5.04 -4.13 10.93
N ARG A 151 4.53 -2.92 11.15
CA ARG A 151 5.22 -1.65 10.94
C ARG A 151 4.77 -0.65 11.99
N LEU A 152 5.69 0.19 12.44
CA LEU A 152 5.33 1.35 13.25
C LEU A 152 4.48 2.32 12.41
N ALA A 153 3.51 2.95 13.07
CA ALA A 153 2.73 4.01 12.46
C ALA A 153 3.67 5.17 12.07
N PRO A 154 3.45 5.81 10.90
CA PRO A 154 4.31 6.91 10.47
C PRO A 154 4.33 8.06 11.48
N ILE A 155 5.48 8.72 11.61
CA ILE A 155 5.65 9.89 12.50
C ILE A 155 4.62 10.99 12.19
N LYS A 156 4.32 11.17 10.90
CA LYS A 156 3.21 12.04 10.48
C LYS A 156 1.91 11.34 10.84
N ARG A 157 1.11 11.96 11.73
CA ARG A 157 -0.20 11.44 12.14
C ARG A 157 -1.07 11.09 10.94
N MET A 158 -1.64 9.91 10.98
CA MET A 158 -2.58 9.36 10.00
C MET A 158 -3.83 8.89 10.74
N THR A 159 -4.97 8.90 10.05
CA THR A 159 -6.22 8.40 10.62
C THR A 159 -6.17 6.88 10.78
N LEU A 160 -6.89 6.35 11.78
CA LEU A 160 -6.96 4.91 12.03
C LEU A 160 -7.42 4.11 10.81
N PRO A 161 -8.48 4.51 10.05
CA PRO A 161 -8.88 3.78 8.84
C PRO A 161 -7.79 3.71 7.77
N ARG A 162 -6.91 4.72 7.72
CA ARG A 162 -5.79 4.73 6.78
C ARG A 162 -4.68 3.79 7.23
N LEU A 163 -4.46 3.65 8.54
CA LEU A 163 -3.53 2.67 9.10
C LEU A 163 -4.07 1.24 8.93
N GLU A 164 -5.38 1.02 9.10
CA GLU A 164 -6.05 -0.26 8.80
C GLU A 164 -5.87 -0.63 7.31
N LEU A 165 -6.11 0.31 6.41
CA LEU A 165 -5.87 0.11 4.97
C LEU A 165 -4.40 -0.22 4.68
N MET A 166 -3.46 0.43 5.38
CA MET A 166 -2.03 0.10 5.26
C MET A 166 -1.72 -1.31 5.78
N GLY A 167 -2.37 -1.75 6.87
CA GLY A 167 -2.36 -3.13 7.35
C GLY A 167 -2.86 -4.08 6.27
N ALA A 168 -4.02 -3.83 5.67
CA ALA A 168 -4.58 -4.65 4.60
C ALA A 168 -3.64 -4.75 3.37
N VAL A 169 -2.98 -3.64 2.99
CA VAL A 169 -1.98 -3.66 1.91
C VAL A 169 -0.76 -4.51 2.26
N VAL A 170 -0.31 -4.48 3.52
CA VAL A 170 0.76 -5.37 4.00
C VAL A 170 0.31 -6.82 3.94
N GLY A 171 -0.90 -7.13 4.40
CA GLY A 171 -1.51 -8.46 4.36
C GLY A 171 -1.60 -9.02 2.94
N ALA A 172 -2.17 -8.26 1.99
CA ALA A 172 -2.29 -8.68 0.60
C ALA A 172 -0.93 -8.99 -0.05
N ARG A 173 0.09 -8.17 0.22
CA ARG A 173 1.47 -8.42 -0.25
C ARG A 173 2.08 -9.65 0.40
N LEU A 174 1.77 -9.91 1.67
CA LEU A 174 2.26 -11.06 2.41
C LEU A 174 1.65 -12.35 1.86
N ILE A 175 0.34 -12.36 1.58
CA ILE A 175 -0.36 -13.47 0.92
C ILE A 175 0.24 -13.76 -0.45
N TYR A 176 0.42 -12.72 -1.29
CA TYR A 176 1.01 -12.87 -2.62
C TYR A 176 2.40 -13.54 -2.57
N ARG A 177 3.22 -13.17 -1.58
CA ARG A 177 4.54 -13.78 -1.36
C ARG A 177 4.44 -15.25 -0.95
N VAL A 178 3.53 -15.59 -0.05
CA VAL A 178 3.30 -16.98 0.38
C VAL A 178 2.78 -17.85 -0.77
N LEU A 179 1.94 -17.30 -1.65
CA LEU A 179 1.40 -18.03 -2.80
C LEU A 179 2.43 -18.28 -3.90
N ILE A 180 3.28 -17.28 -4.21
CA ILE A 180 4.22 -17.37 -5.35
C ILE A 180 5.57 -17.94 -4.97
N GLY A 181 6.05 -17.70 -3.75
CA GLY A 181 7.36 -18.21 -3.31
C GLY A 181 7.37 -19.70 -2.96
N GLY A 182 6.23 -20.39 -3.14
CA GLY A 182 5.92 -21.55 -2.30
C GLY A 182 5.82 -21.11 -0.84
N ILE A 183 5.50 -22.02 0.08
CA ILE A 183 5.67 -21.75 1.51
C ILE A 183 7.15 -21.39 1.72
N VAL A 184 7.45 -20.10 1.78
CA VAL A 184 8.81 -19.59 1.94
C VAL A 184 9.23 -19.98 3.36
N GLU A 185 9.94 -21.10 3.47
CA GLU A 185 10.77 -21.41 4.62
C GLU A 185 11.82 -20.32 4.75
N GLY A 186 11.73 -19.52 5.81
CA GLY A 186 12.64 -18.40 6.10
C GLY A 186 12.17 -17.14 5.38
N GLU A 187 11.63 -16.11 6.00
CA GLU A 187 11.89 -15.49 7.29
C GLU A 187 10.58 -14.80 7.66
N THR A 188 9.98 -15.05 8.83
CA THR A 188 10.03 -14.08 9.92
C THR A 188 9.70 -14.86 11.19
N ILE A 189 10.71 -15.31 11.92
CA ILE A 189 10.59 -15.34 13.38
C ILE A 189 10.99 -13.92 13.80
N LEU A 190 10.28 -13.40 14.79
CA LEU A 190 10.50 -12.12 15.50
C LEU A 190 9.45 -11.07 15.17
N LEU A 191 8.24 -11.25 15.71
CA LEU A 191 7.39 -10.11 16.04
C LEU A 191 6.72 -10.16 17.41
N ILE A 192 6.98 -11.18 18.25
CA ILE A 192 6.73 -11.06 19.69
C ILE A 192 7.94 -10.53 20.47
N VAL A 193 9.15 -10.53 19.89
CA VAL A 193 10.29 -9.83 20.54
C VAL A 193 10.10 -8.31 20.61
N THR A 194 9.08 -7.75 19.93
CA THR A 194 8.67 -6.34 20.14
C THR A 194 7.52 -6.14 21.14
N ARG A 195 6.89 -7.21 21.66
CA ARG A 195 5.93 -7.14 22.78
C ARG A 195 6.55 -7.50 24.13
N GLY A 196 7.81 -7.93 24.17
CA GLY A 196 8.50 -8.28 25.41
C GLY A 196 7.98 -9.55 26.08
N ILE A 197 7.40 -10.51 25.33
CA ILE A 197 7.04 -11.81 25.89
C ILE A 197 8.32 -12.65 26.09
N THR A 198 8.36 -13.45 27.15
CA THR A 198 9.48 -14.37 27.34
C THR A 198 9.31 -15.63 26.49
N ILE A 199 10.42 -16.32 26.17
CA ILE A 199 10.37 -17.56 25.37
C ILE A 199 9.47 -18.62 26.04
N LYS A 200 9.44 -18.65 27.38
CA LYS A 200 8.60 -19.59 28.16
C LYS A 200 7.10 -19.29 28.01
N ASP A 201 6.74 -18.02 27.94
CA ASP A 201 5.35 -17.60 27.74
C ASP A 201 4.93 -17.87 26.30
N LEU A 202 5.83 -17.67 25.33
CA LEU A 202 5.59 -17.95 23.92
C LEU A 202 5.36 -19.44 23.64
N GLU A 203 6.07 -20.33 24.33
CA GLU A 203 5.92 -21.77 24.19
C GLU A 203 4.48 -22.23 24.49
N ASN A 204 3.80 -21.53 25.41
CA ASN A 204 2.44 -21.84 25.84
C ASN A 204 1.35 -20.97 25.19
N ASP A 205 1.69 -20.11 24.21
CA ASP A 205 0.74 -19.21 23.56
C ASP A 205 0.00 -19.90 22.40
N GLU A 206 -1.13 -20.52 22.71
CA GLU A 206 -1.97 -21.19 21.71
C GLU A 206 -2.48 -20.24 20.63
N LEU A 207 -2.79 -18.98 20.98
CA LEU A 207 -3.29 -17.99 20.02
C LEU A 207 -2.22 -17.66 18.97
N TRP A 208 -0.95 -17.61 19.38
CA TRP A 208 0.15 -17.40 18.45
C TRP A 208 0.37 -18.58 17.52
N TRP A 209 0.40 -19.81 18.05
CA TRP A 209 0.74 -21.00 17.26
C TRP A 209 -0.41 -21.48 16.38
N PHE A 210 -1.64 -21.43 16.89
CA PHE A 210 -2.82 -22.02 16.26
C PHE A 210 -3.86 -20.97 15.82
N GLY A 211 -3.66 -19.71 16.16
CA GLY A 211 -4.62 -18.66 15.83
C GLY A 211 -5.87 -18.73 16.70
N PRO A 212 -6.92 -17.97 16.35
CA PRO A 212 -8.15 -17.92 17.15
C PRO A 212 -8.81 -19.30 17.26
N SER A 213 -9.30 -19.65 18.46
CA SER A 213 -9.88 -20.98 18.72
C SER A 213 -11.11 -21.31 17.86
N TRP A 214 -11.80 -20.31 17.33
CA TRP A 214 -12.91 -20.50 16.39
C TRP A 214 -12.45 -20.88 14.97
N LEU A 215 -11.20 -20.59 14.58
CA LEU A 215 -10.67 -20.90 13.25
C LEU A 215 -10.54 -22.41 13.00
N ILE A 216 -10.33 -23.18 14.07
CA ILE A 216 -10.29 -24.64 14.06
C ILE A 216 -11.71 -25.24 13.96
N LYS A 217 -12.75 -24.48 14.30
CA LYS A 217 -14.13 -24.97 14.28
C LYS A 217 -14.72 -24.93 12.88
N ASN A 218 -15.86 -25.60 12.70
CA ASN A 218 -16.66 -25.52 11.48
C ASN A 218 -17.17 -24.09 11.24
N TYR A 219 -17.29 -23.72 9.97
CA TYR A 219 -17.70 -22.39 9.51
C TYR A 219 -18.98 -21.86 10.17
N GLY A 220 -19.94 -22.72 10.52
CA GLY A 220 -21.19 -22.30 11.18
C GLY A 220 -21.02 -21.67 12.56
N VAL A 221 -19.88 -21.91 13.24
CA VAL A 221 -19.54 -21.40 14.58
C VAL A 221 -18.61 -20.19 14.50
N TRP A 222 -18.20 -19.80 13.30
CA TRP A 222 -17.30 -18.66 13.14
C TRP A 222 -18.02 -17.38 13.56
N PRO A 223 -17.25 -16.34 13.97
CA PRO A 223 -17.83 -15.03 14.23
C PRO A 223 -18.56 -14.59 12.96
N LYS A 224 -19.90 -14.58 13.03
CA LYS A 224 -20.70 -14.02 11.95
C LYS A 224 -20.41 -12.53 11.95
N GLU A 225 -20.00 -12.02 10.80
CA GLU A 225 -19.97 -10.59 10.57
C GLU A 225 -21.36 -10.07 10.97
N LYS A 226 -21.42 -9.19 11.96
CA LYS A 226 -22.70 -8.57 12.31
C LYS A 226 -23.20 -7.97 11.00
N GLU A 227 -24.36 -8.42 10.52
CA GLU A 227 -25.04 -7.71 9.45
C GLU A 227 -24.98 -6.24 9.84
N ILE A 228 -24.31 -5.43 9.03
CA ILE A 228 -24.33 -3.99 9.19
C ILE A 228 -25.77 -3.63 8.85
N LYS A 229 -26.64 -3.68 9.86
CA LYS A 229 -27.87 -2.91 9.83
C LYS A 229 -27.38 -1.49 9.72
N VAL A 230 -27.44 -0.93 8.52
CA VAL A 230 -27.28 0.51 8.29
C VAL A 230 -28.53 1.16 8.89
N THR A 231 -28.69 1.07 10.21
CA THR A 231 -29.34 2.12 10.96
C THR A 231 -28.35 3.27 10.93
N VAL A 232 -28.71 4.32 10.19
CA VAL A 232 -28.02 5.62 10.23
C VAL A 232 -28.22 6.17 11.64
N ASP A 233 -27.50 5.60 12.61
CA ASP A 233 -27.47 6.07 13.96
C ASP A 233 -26.28 7.02 14.06
N LYS A 234 -26.57 8.32 14.06
CA LYS A 234 -25.59 9.42 14.05
C LYS A 234 -24.73 9.49 15.34
N GLY A 235 -24.75 8.45 16.19
CA GLY A 235 -24.19 8.48 17.54
C GLY A 235 -22.89 7.71 17.80
N LEU A 236 -22.36 6.91 16.87
CA LEU A 236 -21.26 5.97 17.15
C LEU A 236 -19.90 6.29 16.50
N LEU A 237 -19.73 7.50 15.96
CA LEU A 237 -18.40 8.09 15.73
C LEU A 237 -18.01 8.98 16.90
N LYS A 238 -17.93 8.42 18.11
CA LYS A 238 -17.23 9.09 19.22
C LYS A 238 -15.76 8.70 19.16
N GLU A 239 -15.00 9.51 18.44
CA GLU A 239 -13.61 9.78 18.81
C GLU A 239 -13.59 10.09 20.32
N GLU A 240 -12.93 9.27 21.13
CA GLU A 240 -12.53 9.71 22.47
C GLU A 240 -11.40 10.74 22.33
N ARG A 241 -11.77 11.96 21.91
CA ARG A 241 -11.06 13.14 22.38
C ARG A 241 -11.50 13.32 23.82
N LYS A 242 -10.57 13.23 24.77
CA LYS A 242 -10.77 13.82 26.10
C LYS A 242 -11.03 15.31 25.91
N ALA A 243 -12.30 15.68 25.81
CA ALA A 243 -12.73 17.06 25.81
C ALA A 243 -12.80 17.50 27.27
N ASN A 244 -11.87 18.37 27.68
CA ASN A 244 -12.18 19.28 28.76
C ASN A 244 -13.36 20.12 28.29
N VAL A 245 -14.52 19.87 28.91
CA VAL A 245 -15.77 20.57 28.61
C VAL A 245 -15.62 22.01 29.06
N VAL A 246 -15.54 22.93 28.10
CA VAL A 246 -15.89 24.34 28.31
C VAL A 246 -17.22 24.57 27.61
N PRO A 247 -18.20 25.24 28.25
CA PRO A 247 -19.56 25.32 27.72
C PRO A 247 -19.60 26.04 26.40
N GLN A 248 -20.53 25.56 25.59
CA GLN A 248 -20.87 25.97 24.23
C GLN A 248 -21.16 27.46 24.13
N ASN A 249 -20.15 28.25 23.78
CA ASN A 249 -20.36 29.42 22.93
C ASN A 249 -20.33 28.94 21.48
N LEU A 250 -21.38 29.32 20.74
CA LEU A 250 -21.64 29.05 19.33
C LEU A 250 -20.39 29.27 18.45
N CYS A 251 -19.50 28.28 18.38
CA CYS A 251 -18.38 28.30 17.44
C CYS A 251 -18.92 27.87 16.08
N THR A 252 -19.15 28.84 15.22
CA THR A 252 -19.09 28.65 13.77
C THR A 252 -17.76 27.98 13.45
N LEU A 253 -17.75 26.66 13.31
CA LEU A 253 -16.61 25.93 12.74
C LEU A 253 -16.43 26.45 11.32
N ASP A 254 -15.44 27.33 11.13
CA ASP A 254 -14.93 27.73 9.83
C ASP A 254 -14.30 26.49 9.17
N SER A 255 -15.15 25.69 8.55
CA SER A 255 -14.82 24.42 7.90
C SER A 255 -14.09 24.64 6.59
N ARG A 256 -12.88 25.23 6.65
CA ARG A 256 -12.07 25.59 5.48
C ARG A 256 -10.76 24.80 5.33
N GLU A 257 -10.57 23.72 6.08
CA GLU A 257 -9.41 22.84 5.86
C GLU A 257 -9.55 22.06 4.55
N LEU A 258 -8.50 22.11 3.71
CA LEU A 258 -8.40 21.36 2.46
C LEU A 258 -8.68 19.88 2.70
N LEU A 259 -9.58 19.29 1.90
CA LEU A 259 -9.68 17.84 1.79
C LEU A 259 -8.30 17.25 1.41
N ILE A 260 -7.51 17.99 0.60
CA ILE A 260 -6.17 17.63 0.14
C ILE A 260 -5.26 18.87 0.06
N ASP A 261 -4.26 18.96 0.94
CA ASP A 261 -3.26 20.05 0.91
C ASP A 261 -2.29 19.91 -0.29
N ALA A 262 -2.41 20.84 -1.24
CA ALA A 262 -1.60 20.87 -2.46
C ALA A 262 -0.10 21.09 -2.18
N ASN A 263 0.27 21.74 -1.07
CA ASN A 263 1.67 21.99 -0.70
C ASN A 263 2.44 20.70 -0.38
N ARG A 264 1.74 19.58 -0.20
CA ARG A 264 2.35 18.26 0.04
C ARG A 264 2.86 17.59 -1.24
N PHE A 265 2.66 18.20 -2.41
CA PHE A 265 2.97 17.60 -3.70
C PHE A 265 3.88 18.52 -4.52
N SER A 266 4.94 17.95 -5.08
CA SER A 266 5.88 18.65 -5.96
C SER A 266 5.50 18.61 -7.45
N SER A 267 4.38 17.96 -7.80
CA SER A 267 3.94 17.78 -9.20
C SER A 267 2.42 17.89 -9.32
N LEU A 268 1.96 18.78 -10.21
CA LEU A 268 0.55 18.97 -10.53
C LEU A 268 -0.07 17.70 -11.13
N LEU A 269 0.63 17.05 -12.06
CA LEU A 269 0.17 15.79 -12.64
C LEU A 269 0.05 14.68 -11.59
N LYS A 270 0.95 14.66 -10.58
CA LYS A 270 0.88 13.69 -9.49
C LYS A 270 -0.40 13.88 -8.66
N ILE A 271 -0.74 15.12 -8.30
CA ILE A 271 -1.97 15.38 -7.53
C ILE A 271 -3.20 15.09 -8.38
N ILE A 272 -3.26 15.50 -9.65
CA ILE A 272 -4.40 15.21 -10.54
C ILE A 272 -4.63 13.70 -10.62
N ARG A 273 -3.58 12.90 -10.87
CA ARG A 273 -3.73 11.43 -10.93
C ARG A 273 -4.18 10.81 -9.62
N ILE A 274 -3.73 11.32 -8.48
CA ILE A 274 -4.20 10.87 -7.16
C ILE A 274 -5.69 11.16 -7.00
N ILE A 275 -6.14 12.37 -7.37
CA ILE A 275 -7.57 12.73 -7.34
C ILE A 275 -8.37 11.83 -8.28
N SER A 276 -7.88 11.54 -9.48
CA SER A 276 -8.57 10.67 -10.44
C SER A 276 -8.78 9.27 -9.88
N TRP A 277 -7.78 8.70 -9.20
CA TRP A 277 -7.93 7.41 -8.54
C TRP A 277 -8.91 7.45 -7.36
N ILE A 278 -8.88 8.50 -6.54
CA ILE A 278 -9.83 8.67 -5.43
C ILE A 278 -11.26 8.76 -5.97
N ARG A 279 -11.50 9.59 -6.99
CA ARG A 279 -12.81 9.74 -7.62
C ARG A 279 -13.29 8.45 -8.27
N ARG A 280 -12.42 7.74 -8.98
CA ARG A 280 -12.76 6.44 -9.56
C ARG A 280 -13.11 5.42 -8.48
N PHE A 281 -12.37 5.37 -7.38
CA PHE A 281 -12.69 4.50 -6.26
C PHE A 281 -14.10 4.79 -5.72
N ILE A 282 -14.44 6.06 -5.49
CA ILE A 282 -15.78 6.48 -5.06
C ILE A 282 -16.85 6.09 -6.09
N CYS A 283 -16.60 6.28 -7.38
CA CYS A 283 -17.51 5.86 -8.44
C CYS A 283 -17.72 4.33 -8.48
N ASN A 284 -16.67 3.54 -8.31
CA ASN A 284 -16.73 2.08 -8.29
C ASN A 284 -17.42 1.54 -7.02
N LEU A 285 -17.48 2.31 -5.93
CA LEU A 285 -18.30 1.97 -4.76
C LEU A 285 -19.80 2.20 -5.01
N ARG A 286 -20.15 3.07 -5.95
CA ARG A 286 -21.54 3.48 -6.22
C ARG A 286 -22.16 2.81 -7.45
N ASN A 287 -21.36 2.19 -8.32
CA ASN A 287 -21.82 1.59 -9.57
C ASN A 287 -21.39 0.12 -9.69
N PRO A 288 -22.28 -0.76 -10.18
CA PRO A 288 -21.95 -2.18 -10.42
C PRO A 288 -20.92 -2.36 -11.55
N ASP A 289 -20.96 -1.50 -12.57
CA ASP A 289 -19.99 -1.50 -13.68
C ASP A 289 -18.68 -0.82 -13.28
N LYS A 290 -17.77 -1.65 -12.75
CA LYS A 290 -16.48 -1.17 -12.22
C LYS A 290 -15.52 -0.81 -13.36
N ARG A 291 -14.87 0.35 -13.22
CA ARG A 291 -13.75 0.76 -14.08
C ARG A 291 -12.45 0.15 -13.54
N VAL A 292 -11.86 -0.80 -14.28
CA VAL A 292 -10.70 -1.61 -13.81
C VAL A 292 -9.38 -1.30 -14.55
N ARG A 293 -9.43 -0.64 -15.72
CA ARG A 293 -8.25 -0.36 -16.58
C ARG A 293 -7.47 0.89 -16.14
N ASN A 294 -6.56 1.39 -16.97
CA ASN A 294 -5.88 2.67 -16.77
C ASN A 294 -6.86 3.85 -16.67
N LEU A 295 -6.43 4.95 -16.06
CA LEU A 295 -7.20 6.21 -16.02
C LEU A 295 -7.47 6.69 -17.44
N SER A 296 -8.72 7.03 -17.76
CA SER A 296 -9.06 7.65 -19.03
C SER A 296 -8.63 9.13 -19.04
N ALA A 297 -8.46 9.70 -20.24
CA ALA A 297 -8.21 11.12 -20.39
C ALA A 297 -9.33 11.97 -19.77
N GLU A 298 -10.58 11.50 -19.87
CA GLU A 298 -11.76 12.17 -19.31
C GLU A 298 -11.68 12.22 -17.78
N GLU A 299 -11.33 11.12 -17.10
CA GLU A 299 -11.22 11.10 -15.64
C GLU A 299 -10.10 12.02 -15.12
N ILE A 300 -9.01 12.11 -15.87
CA ILE A 300 -7.90 13.03 -15.56
C ILE A 300 -8.39 14.48 -15.68
N LYS A 301 -9.08 14.81 -16.79
CA LYS A 301 -9.63 16.14 -17.06
C LYS A 301 -10.69 16.57 -16.04
N GLU A 302 -11.61 15.66 -15.68
CA GLU A 302 -12.61 15.91 -14.62
C GLU A 302 -11.96 16.20 -13.27
N SER A 303 -10.85 15.52 -12.97
CA SER A 303 -10.10 15.67 -11.72
C SER A 303 -9.33 16.98 -11.67
N GLU A 304 -8.79 17.41 -12.81
CA GLU A 304 -8.20 18.73 -12.97
C GLU A 304 -9.24 19.83 -12.74
N PHE A 305 -10.40 19.76 -13.41
CA PHE A 305 -11.48 20.74 -13.21
C PHE A 305 -12.00 20.77 -11.78
N PHE A 306 -12.03 19.63 -11.09
CA PHE A 306 -12.40 19.58 -9.69
C PHE A 306 -11.42 20.37 -8.80
N LEU A 307 -10.11 20.18 -9.00
CA LEU A 307 -9.10 20.94 -8.26
C LEU A 307 -9.21 22.45 -8.54
N ILE A 308 -9.45 22.83 -9.80
CA ILE A 308 -9.65 24.23 -10.18
C ILE A 308 -10.86 24.83 -9.46
N LYS A 309 -12.01 24.13 -9.45
CA LYS A 309 -13.22 24.57 -8.73
C LYS A 309 -12.96 24.77 -7.25
N GLU A 310 -12.23 23.86 -6.61
CA GLU A 310 -11.86 24.00 -5.20
C GLU A 310 -11.04 25.28 -4.95
N VAL A 311 -10.06 25.57 -5.79
CA VAL A 311 -9.25 26.80 -5.70
C VAL A 311 -10.11 28.05 -5.93
N GLN A 312 -11.03 28.00 -6.89
CA GLN A 312 -11.95 29.09 -7.19
C GLN A 312 -12.92 29.35 -6.04
N LEU A 313 -13.52 28.30 -5.48
CA LEU A 313 -14.43 28.39 -4.33
C LEU A 313 -13.74 29.02 -3.12
N ARG A 314 -12.46 28.74 -2.89
CA ARG A 314 -11.69 29.35 -1.79
C ARG A 314 -11.40 30.83 -1.99
N SER A 315 -11.19 31.22 -3.24
CA SER A 315 -10.70 32.56 -3.58
C SER A 315 -11.83 33.54 -3.86
N TYR A 316 -12.96 33.03 -4.36
CA TYR A 316 -14.07 33.78 -4.94
C TYR A 316 -15.43 33.26 -4.46
N GLU A 317 -15.52 32.82 -3.20
CA GLU A 317 -16.72 32.17 -2.64
C GLU A 317 -17.98 33.04 -2.80
N GLU A 318 -17.89 34.32 -2.40
CA GLU A 318 -19.00 35.27 -2.47
C GLU A 318 -19.45 35.52 -3.91
N GLU A 319 -18.50 35.65 -4.82
CA GLU A 319 -18.77 35.87 -6.23
C GLU A 319 -19.42 34.64 -6.87
N ILE A 320 -18.92 33.45 -6.58
CA ILE A 320 -19.48 32.18 -7.09
C ILE A 320 -20.89 31.96 -6.55
N GLN A 321 -21.14 32.24 -5.25
CA GLN A 321 -22.48 32.14 -4.68
C GLN A 321 -23.44 33.15 -5.31
N SER A 322 -22.97 34.37 -5.58
CA SER A 322 -23.77 35.40 -6.27
C SER A 322 -24.14 34.96 -7.68
N LEU A 323 -23.18 34.48 -8.46
CA LEU A 323 -23.39 33.99 -9.82
C LEU A 323 -24.31 32.77 -9.87
N LYS A 324 -24.16 31.80 -8.95
CA LYS A 324 -25.08 30.65 -8.83
C LYS A 324 -26.51 31.06 -8.54
N GLY A 325 -26.69 32.16 -7.80
CA GLY A 325 -28.00 32.75 -7.51
C GLY A 325 -28.55 33.65 -8.61
N ASN A 326 -27.93 33.70 -9.80
CA ASN A 326 -28.25 34.65 -10.88
C ASN A 326 -28.21 36.13 -10.42
N ARG A 327 -27.35 36.46 -9.46
CA ARG A 327 -27.15 37.82 -8.95
C ARG A 327 -25.86 38.42 -9.53
N GLN A 328 -25.85 39.74 -9.69
CA GLN A 328 -24.62 40.44 -10.04
C GLN A 328 -23.59 40.39 -8.91
N ILE A 329 -22.32 40.27 -9.26
CA ILE A 329 -21.21 40.40 -8.32
C ILE A 329 -21.14 41.85 -7.81
N LYS A 330 -20.73 42.01 -6.55
CA LYS A 330 -20.53 43.33 -5.94
C LYS A 330 -19.48 44.12 -6.73
N LYS A 331 -19.77 45.39 -7.02
CA LYS A 331 -18.83 46.33 -7.69
C LYS A 331 -17.49 46.50 -6.97
N THR A 332 -17.43 46.19 -5.68
CA THR A 332 -16.23 46.23 -4.85
C THR A 332 -15.33 45.00 -5.01
N SER A 333 -15.78 43.93 -5.66
CA SER A 333 -14.96 42.74 -5.88
C SER A 333 -13.80 43.04 -6.82
N LYS A 334 -12.64 42.46 -6.52
CA LYS A 334 -11.41 42.59 -7.32
C LYS A 334 -11.56 42.04 -8.74
N ILE A 335 -12.53 41.14 -8.94
CA ILE A 335 -12.77 40.49 -10.22
C ILE A 335 -13.99 41.07 -10.95
N TYR A 336 -14.68 42.08 -10.40
CA TYR A 336 -15.89 42.65 -11.02
C TYR A 336 -15.64 43.16 -12.45
N ASN A 337 -14.55 43.89 -12.66
CA ASN A 337 -14.19 44.45 -13.97
C ASN A 337 -13.69 43.41 -14.98
N LEU A 338 -13.51 42.15 -14.56
CA LEU A 338 -13.14 41.04 -15.43
C LEU A 338 -14.36 40.34 -16.04
N CYS A 339 -15.58 40.88 -15.85
CA CYS A 339 -16.83 40.30 -16.34
C CYS A 339 -16.92 38.77 -16.10
N PRO A 340 -16.75 38.30 -14.86
CA PRO A 340 -16.66 36.86 -14.59
C PRO A 340 -18.04 36.20 -14.64
N TYR A 341 -18.08 34.98 -15.17
CA TYR A 341 -19.29 34.17 -15.28
C TYR A 341 -18.99 32.69 -14.97
N LEU A 342 -20.03 31.89 -14.71
CA LEU A 342 -19.92 30.44 -14.55
C LEU A 342 -20.28 29.74 -15.85
N ASP A 343 -19.44 28.82 -16.32
CA ASP A 343 -19.76 27.97 -17.47
C ASP A 343 -20.71 26.81 -17.12
N ASP A 344 -21.06 25.99 -18.11
CA ASP A 344 -21.99 24.86 -17.97
C ASP A 344 -21.52 23.82 -16.92
N ILE A 345 -20.21 23.74 -16.69
CA ILE A 345 -19.62 22.87 -15.68
C ILE A 345 -19.38 23.59 -14.35
N ASN A 346 -19.85 24.82 -14.15
CA ASN A 346 -19.64 25.63 -12.94
C ASN A 346 -18.17 25.99 -12.67
N LEU A 347 -17.36 26.21 -13.71
CA LEU A 347 -16.06 26.88 -13.58
C LEU A 347 -16.22 28.38 -13.75
N LEU A 348 -15.52 29.15 -12.91
CA LEU A 348 -15.47 30.59 -13.02
C LEU A 348 -14.53 30.99 -14.19
N ARG A 349 -15.07 31.69 -15.18
CA ARG A 349 -14.36 32.15 -16.38
C ARG A 349 -14.51 33.65 -16.54
N ILE A 350 -13.61 34.22 -17.33
CA ILE A 350 -13.63 35.63 -17.74
C ILE A 350 -14.38 35.70 -19.07
N ASP A 351 -15.34 36.61 -19.19
CA ASP A 351 -15.93 36.91 -20.48
C ASP A 351 -15.03 37.87 -21.27
N SER A 352 -14.73 37.56 -22.53
CA SER A 352 -13.86 38.39 -23.37
C SER A 352 -14.61 38.96 -24.57
N ARG A 353 -14.03 39.97 -25.20
CA ARG A 353 -14.60 40.58 -26.41
C ARG A 353 -14.23 39.83 -27.70
N LEU A 354 -13.54 38.68 -27.60
CA LEU A 354 -12.96 37.95 -28.74
C LEU A 354 -13.93 36.97 -29.41
N HIS A 355 -15.25 37.17 -29.30
CA HIS A 355 -16.26 36.26 -29.86
C HIS A 355 -16.29 36.17 -31.39
N GLN A 356 -15.61 37.08 -32.10
CA GLN A 356 -15.61 37.15 -33.57
C GLN A 356 -14.39 36.47 -34.23
N GLY A 357 -13.49 35.84 -33.46
CA GLY A 357 -12.34 35.11 -33.98
C GLY A 357 -12.46 33.58 -33.84
N GLU A 358 -11.72 32.84 -34.65
CA GLU A 358 -11.60 31.37 -34.53
C GLU A 358 -10.65 31.00 -33.37
N PHE A 359 -11.13 31.15 -32.14
CA PHE A 359 -10.39 30.79 -30.93
C PHE A 359 -11.12 29.68 -30.17
N SER A 360 -10.36 28.85 -29.47
CA SER A 360 -10.93 27.84 -28.57
C SER A 360 -11.58 28.50 -27.34
N LEU A 361 -12.50 27.79 -26.68
CA LEU A 361 -13.19 28.30 -25.51
C LEU A 361 -12.25 28.75 -24.38
N ASN A 362 -11.10 28.10 -24.21
CA ASN A 362 -10.12 28.49 -23.20
C ASN A 362 -9.33 29.75 -23.57
N GLU A 363 -9.28 30.10 -24.85
CA GLU A 363 -8.65 31.32 -25.36
C GLU A 363 -9.63 32.49 -25.35
N THR A 364 -10.88 32.26 -25.76
CA THR A 364 -11.94 33.28 -25.68
C THR A 364 -12.37 33.53 -24.25
N ASN A 365 -12.50 32.49 -23.43
CA ASN A 365 -13.07 32.58 -22.09
C ASN A 365 -12.16 31.86 -21.09
N PRO A 366 -11.02 32.46 -20.72
CA PRO A 366 -10.04 31.80 -19.87
C PRO A 366 -10.59 31.53 -18.47
N ILE A 367 -10.14 30.42 -17.88
CA ILE A 367 -10.45 30.04 -16.51
C ILE A 367 -9.79 31.03 -15.55
N LEU A 368 -10.58 31.60 -14.64
CA LEU A 368 -10.11 32.57 -13.66
C LEU A 368 -9.46 31.87 -12.46
N LEU A 369 -8.17 32.10 -12.22
CA LEU A 369 -7.43 31.59 -11.06
C LEU A 369 -6.90 32.76 -10.21
N PRO A 370 -6.72 32.58 -8.89
CA PRO A 370 -6.12 33.60 -8.02
C PRO A 370 -4.66 33.89 -8.40
N LYS A 371 -4.25 35.15 -8.26
CA LYS A 371 -2.89 35.62 -8.59
C LYS A 371 -1.81 35.13 -7.62
N LYS A 372 -2.16 34.75 -6.39
CA LYS A 372 -1.21 34.30 -5.36
C LYS A 372 -1.48 32.82 -5.00
N ARG A 373 -0.40 32.09 -4.77
CA ARG A 373 -0.38 30.70 -4.27
C ARG A 373 -0.98 30.60 -2.87
#